data_AF-A0A453QZW1-F1
#
_entry.id   AF-A0A453QZW1-F1
#
_cell.length_a   1.000
_cell.length_b   1.000
_cell.length_c   1.000
_cell.angle_alpha   90.00
_cell.angle_beta   90.00
_cell.angle_gamma   90.00
#
_symmetry.space_group_name_H-M   'P 1'
#
loop_
_entity.id
_entity.type
_entity.pdbx_description
1 polymer ?
#
loop_
_entity_poly.entity_id
_entity_poly.type
_entity_poly.pdbx_seq_one_letter_code
_entity_poly.pdbx_strand_id
1 'polypeptide(L)' 'KRNVVEMPGNGDVPFTHANISLAREQLGYKPTTSLEMGLKKFVRWYLSYYGYNRGTQAFNNL' A
#
# COMPACT_ATOMS: atom_id res chain seq x y z
N LYS A 1 -9.66 21.85 23.20
CA LYS A 1 -9.18 22.70 22.08
C LYS A 1 -8.95 21.79 20.87
N ARG A 2 -9.54 22.12 19.72
CA ARG A 2 -9.32 21.36 18.47
C ARG A 2 -7.99 21.84 17.87
N ASN A 3 -7.07 20.93 17.57
CA ASN A 3 -5.85 21.27 16.86
C ASN A 3 -6.15 21.20 15.36
N VAL A 4 -6.04 22.32 14.66
CA VAL A 4 -6.42 22.45 13.25
C VAL A 4 -5.19 22.91 12.50
N VAL A 5 -4.85 22.19 11.43
CA VAL A 5 -3.75 22.51 10.53
C VAL A 5 -4.36 22.98 9.21
N GLU A 6 -3.82 24.06 8.66
CA GLU A 6 -4.24 24.57 7.37
C GLU A 6 -3.87 23.57 6.26
N MET A 7 -4.84 23.27 5.39
CA MET A 7 -4.66 22.24 4.36
C MET A 7 -3.77 22.77 3.23
N PRO A 8 -2.70 22.05 2.84
CA PRO A 8 -1.91 22.40 1.68
C PRO A 8 -2.75 22.42 0.39
N GLY A 9 -2.40 23.28 -0.56
CA GLY A 9 -3.18 23.45 -1.80
C GLY A 9 -3.27 22.19 -2.68
N ASN A 10 -2.33 21.25 -2.53
CA ASN A 10 -2.36 19.91 -3.16
C ASN A 10 -3.17 18.87 -2.37
N GLY A 11 -3.65 19.19 -1.18
CA GLY A 11 -4.39 18.28 -0.31
C GLY A 11 -3.54 17.25 0.43
N ASP A 12 -2.22 17.25 0.23
CA ASP A 12 -1.31 16.34 0.93
C ASP A 12 -1.11 16.79 2.38
N VAL A 13 -1.10 15.84 3.31
CA VAL A 13 -0.70 16.08 4.70
C VAL A 13 0.75 15.60 4.91
N PRO A 14 1.59 16.30 5.68
CA PRO A 14 3.00 15.93 5.82
C PRO A 14 3.23 14.50 6.33
N PHE A 15 2.45 14.07 7.32
CA PHE A 15 2.50 12.72 7.89
C PHE A 15 1.12 12.33 8.40
N THR A 16 0.69 11.10 8.09
CA THR A 16 -0.54 10.52 8.62
C THR A 16 -0.36 9.04 8.88
N HIS A 17 -0.90 8.57 10.01
CA HIS A 17 -0.90 7.15 10.38
C HIS A 17 -2.14 6.83 11.22
N ALA A 18 -2.60 5.58 11.16
CA ALA A 18 -3.68 5.11 12.01
C ALA A 18 -3.16 4.71 13.40
N ASN A 19 -3.81 5.22 14.46
CA ASN A 19 -3.67 4.63 15.79
C ASN A 19 -4.52 3.36 15.86
N ILE A 20 -3.88 2.22 16.07
CA ILE A 20 -4.53 0.90 16.07
C ILE A 20 -4.81 0.34 17.46
N SER A 21 -4.64 1.12 18.53
CA SER A 21 -4.82 0.63 19.91
C SER A 21 -6.21 0.05 20.15
N LEU A 22 -7.25 0.69 19.64
CA LEU A 22 -8.64 0.22 19.82
C LEU A 22 -8.89 -1.12 19.11
N ALA A 23 -8.40 -1.27 17.88
CA ALA A 23 -8.52 -2.52 17.13
C ALA A 23 -7.71 -3.67 17.77
N ARG A 24 -6.56 -3.35 18.37
CA ARG A 24 -5.76 -4.32 19.14
C ARG A 24 -6.53 -4.82 20.35
N GLU A 25 -7.17 -3.93 21.10
CA GLU A 25 -7.90 -4.27 22.33
C GLU A 25 -9.20 -5.03 22.04
N GLN A 26 -10.01 -4.51 21.11
CA GLN A 26 -11.36 -5.04 20.88
C GLN A 26 -11.40 -6.27 19.97
N LEU A 27 -10.45 -6.36 19.02
CA LEU A 27 -10.47 -7.39 17.97
C LEU A 27 -9.24 -8.30 18.02
N GLY A 28 -8.31 -8.07 18.96
CA GLY A 28 -7.04 -8.79 18.99
C GLY A 28 -6.17 -8.53 17.75
N TYR A 29 -6.42 -7.44 17.01
CA TYR A 29 -5.73 -7.18 15.75
C TYR A 29 -4.21 -7.03 15.96
N LYS A 30 -3.40 -7.89 15.34
CA LYS A 30 -1.95 -7.88 15.49
C LYS A 30 -1.28 -7.97 14.10
N PRO A 31 -0.94 -6.83 13.46
CA PRO A 31 -0.28 -6.87 12.16
C PRO A 31 1.10 -7.50 12.30
N THR A 32 1.36 -8.52 11.48
CA THR A 32 2.65 -9.24 11.43
C THR A 32 3.42 -8.98 10.14
N THR A 33 2.78 -8.34 9.15
CA THR A 33 3.41 -8.02 7.87
C THR A 33 4.14 -6.69 7.95
N SER A 34 5.46 -6.71 7.74
CA SER A 34 6.24 -5.48 7.58
C SER A 34 5.89 -4.78 6.27
N LEU A 35 6.13 -3.47 6.21
CA LEU A 35 5.89 -2.67 5.00
C LEU A 35 6.63 -3.24 3.78
N GLU A 36 7.91 -3.59 3.95
CA GLU A 36 8.74 -4.16 2.88
C GLU A 36 8.16 -5.46 2.34
N MET A 37 7.76 -6.39 3.22
CA MET A 37 7.15 -7.65 2.80
C MET A 37 5.82 -7.42 2.09
N GLY A 38 4.99 -6.51 2.61
CA GLY A 38 3.71 -6.14 2.00
C GLY A 38 3.89 -5.58 0.59
N LEU A 39 4.81 -4.64 0.40
CA LEU A 39 5.11 -4.03 -0.91
C LEU A 39 5.61 -5.07 -1.92
N LYS A 40 6.54 -5.95 -1.52
CA LYS A 40 7.04 -7.03 -2.38
C LYS A 40 5.91 -7.96 -2.85
N LYS A 41 5.01 -8.34 -1.94
CA LYS A 41 3.85 -9.19 -2.26
C LYS A 41 2.87 -8.48 -3.19
N PHE A 42 2.60 -7.20 -2.94
CA PHE A 42 1.71 -6.38 -3.77
C PHE A 42 2.22 -6.25 -5.21
N VAL A 43 3.49 -5.88 -5.41
CA VAL A 43 4.08 -5.72 -6.75
C VAL A 43 4.05 -7.05 -7.51
N ARG A 44 4.37 -8.17 -6.86
CA ARG A 44 4.29 -9.50 -7.47
C ARG A 44 2.87 -9.80 -7.96
N TRP A 45 1.86 -9.55 -7.14
CA TRP A 45 0.46 -9.73 -7.53
C TRP A 45 0.09 -8.83 -8.71
N TYR A 46 0.44 -7.54 -8.64
CA TYR A 46 0.13 -6.56 -9.69
C TYR A 46 0.73 -6.98 -11.05
N LEU A 47 2.01 -7.36 -11.07
CA LEU A 47 2.68 -7.83 -12.28
C LEU A 47 2.12 -9.17 -12.77
N SER A 48 1.73 -10.07 -11.87
CA SER A 48 1.07 -11.32 -12.28
C SER A 48 -0.28 -11.07 -12.94
N TYR A 49 -1.03 -10.08 -12.46
CA TYR A 49 -2.37 -9.77 -12.95
C TYR A 49 -2.35 -8.94 -14.24
N TYR A 50 -1.49 -7.92 -14.32
CA TYR A 50 -1.42 -6.99 -15.45
C TYR A 50 -0.23 -7.22 -16.41
N GLY A 51 0.84 -7.87 -15.95
CA GLY A 51 2.10 -8.01 -16.68
C GLY A 51 2.10 -9.02 -17.82
N TYR A 52 0.98 -9.72 -18.06
CA TYR A 52 0.85 -10.74 -19.09
C TYR A 52 0.30 -10.26 -20.45
N ASN A 53 0.44 -8.96 -20.77
CA ASN A 53 0.06 -8.41 -22.09
C ASN A 53 1.19 -7.72 -22.87
N ARG A 54 2.48 -7.91 -22.51
CA ARG A 54 3.60 -7.22 -23.21
C ARG A 54 4.87 -8.04 -23.47
N GLY A 55 4.84 -9.38 -23.54
CA GLY A 55 6.11 -10.13 -23.66
C GLY A 55 6.16 -11.47 -24.40
N THR A 56 5.04 -12.11 -24.71
CA THR A 56 5.08 -13.49 -25.28
C THR A 56 4.86 -13.57 -26.80
N GLN A 57 4.66 -12.45 -27.51
CA GLN A 57 4.63 -12.44 -28.98
C GLN A 57 5.92 -11.95 -29.65
N ALA A 58 6.85 -11.33 -28.91
CA ALA A 58 8.03 -10.69 -29.53
C ALA A 58 9.29 -11.58 -29.59
N PHE A 59 9.33 -12.73 -28.90
CA PHE A 59 10.53 -13.59 -28.83
C PHE A 59 10.42 -14.93 -29.57
N ASN A 60 9.27 -15.22 -30.21
CA ASN A 60 9.09 -16.44 -31.00
C ASN A 60 9.18 -16.20 -32.52
N ASN A 61 9.46 -14.97 -32.95
CA ASN A 61 9.61 -14.58 -34.36
C ASN A 61 10.97 -13.89 -34.64
N LEU A 62 12.01 -14.24 -33.88
CA LEU A 62 13.40 -13.96 -34.21
C LEU A 62 14.19 -15.27 -34.20
#